data_AF-A0A4R5YDI0-F1
#
_entry.id   AF-A0A4R5YDI0-F1
#
_cell.length_a   1.000
_cell.length_b   1.000
_cell.length_c   1.000
_cell.angle_alpha   90.00
_cell.angle_beta   90.00
_cell.angle_gamma   90.00
#
_symmetry.space_group_name_H-M   'P 1'
#
loop_
_entity.id
_entity.type
_entity.pdbx_description
1 polymer ?
#
loop_
_entity_poly.entity_id
_entity_poly.type
_entity_poly.pdbx_seq_one_letter_code
_entity_poly.pdbx_strand_id
1 'polypeptide(L)'
;MPQPTASARHAHSVTRTLYVVITVIPPIALVVYLIGSLLLSGGQVSASMDTKWDPVIPYPLFPVPTAILVGLAAISAVLALIVAVSARAGDELGQRGLLGPTAAAMVSAFGFSLLVPDGGTRSGDTVFGQQWVAAVVYTAALVLLLVGVAASTAKSRRRRGADA
;
A
#
# COMPACT_ATOMS: atom_id res chain seq x y z
N MET A 1 8.29 -36.08 -3.76
CA MET A 1 7.57 -34.82 -3.47
C MET A 1 6.42 -34.69 -4.47
N PRO A 2 5.16 -34.52 -4.04
CA PRO A 2 4.06 -34.35 -4.98
C PRO A 2 4.24 -33.01 -5.72
N GLN A 3 4.30 -33.06 -7.06
CA GLN A 3 4.39 -31.85 -7.87
C GLN A 3 3.11 -31.02 -7.73
N PRO A 4 3.21 -29.69 -7.54
CA PRO A 4 2.03 -28.84 -7.55
C PRO A 4 1.37 -28.88 -8.92
N THR A 5 0.08 -29.23 -8.93
CA THR A 5 -0.78 -29.29 -10.12
C THR A 5 -0.84 -27.92 -10.80
N ALA A 6 -1.01 -27.89 -12.13
CA ALA A 6 -1.01 -26.67 -12.94
C ALA A 6 -1.99 -25.58 -12.41
N SER A 7 -3.12 -26.01 -11.83
CA SER A 7 -4.12 -25.14 -11.19
C SER A 7 -3.54 -24.33 -10.00
N ALA A 8 -2.73 -24.94 -9.14
CA ALA A 8 -2.16 -24.28 -7.97
C ALA A 8 -1.14 -23.18 -8.35
N ARG A 9 -0.37 -23.40 -9.43
CA ARG A 9 0.56 -22.39 -9.97
C ARG A 9 -0.18 -21.20 -10.57
N HIS A 10 -1.29 -21.45 -11.27
CA HIS A 10 -2.10 -20.40 -11.86
C HIS A 10 -2.78 -19.53 -10.80
N ALA A 11 -3.34 -20.12 -9.75
CA ALA A 11 -3.98 -19.40 -8.64
C ALA A 11 -3.01 -18.49 -7.88
N HIS A 12 -1.78 -18.95 -7.62
CA HIS A 12 -0.75 -18.14 -6.96
C HIS A 12 -0.30 -16.94 -7.83
N SER A 13 -0.15 -17.16 -9.14
CA SER A 13 0.17 -16.09 -10.10
C SER A 13 -0.92 -15.01 -10.14
N VAL A 14 -2.19 -15.42 -10.27
CA VAL A 14 -3.33 -14.49 -10.31
C VAL A 14 -3.46 -13.69 -9.01
N THR A 15 -3.30 -14.34 -7.85
CA THR A 15 -3.36 -13.67 -6.54
C THR A 15 -2.27 -12.61 -6.39
N ARG A 16 -1.06 -12.93 -6.85
CA ARG A 16 0.08 -12.01 -6.82
C ARG A 16 -0.14 -10.80 -7.75
N THR A 17 -0.62 -11.04 -8.97
CA THR A 17 -0.95 -9.96 -9.92
C THR A 17 -2.04 -9.07 -9.36
N LEU A 18 -3.12 -9.64 -8.82
CA LEU A 18 -4.21 -8.88 -8.22
C LEU A 18 -3.71 -8.00 -7.06
N TYR A 19 -2.84 -8.55 -6.21
CA TYR A 19 -2.22 -7.81 -5.11
C TYR A 19 -1.43 -6.60 -5.61
N VAL A 20 -0.57 -6.80 -6.62
CA VAL A 20 0.23 -5.72 -7.20
C VAL A 20 -0.68 -4.66 -7.82
N VAL A 21 -1.69 -5.06 -8.58
CA VAL A 21 -2.66 -4.13 -9.17
C VAL A 21 -3.34 -3.29 -8.10
N ILE A 22 -3.82 -3.91 -7.02
CA ILE A 22 -4.49 -3.21 -5.92
C ILE A 22 -3.54 -2.24 -5.21
N THR A 23 -2.30 -2.67 -4.92
CA THR A 23 -1.34 -1.86 -4.17
C THR A 23 -0.73 -0.71 -4.98
N VAL A 24 -0.82 -0.76 -6.32
CA VAL A 24 -0.37 0.33 -7.19
C VAL A 24 -1.44 1.43 -7.35
N ILE A 25 -2.71 1.16 -7.01
CA ILE A 25 -3.77 2.18 -7.12
C ILE A 25 -3.49 3.42 -6.24
N PRO A 26 -3.17 3.31 -4.94
CA PRO A 26 -2.87 4.48 -4.11
C PRO A 26 -1.73 5.38 -4.63
N PRO A 27 -0.55 4.87 -5.03
CA PRO A 27 0.50 5.72 -5.57
C PRO A 27 0.14 6.37 -6.91
N ILE A 28 -0.56 5.66 -7.81
CA ILE A 28 -1.06 6.29 -9.04
C ILE A 28 -2.04 7.41 -8.71
N ALA A 29 -2.99 7.16 -7.80
CA ALA A 29 -3.95 8.18 -7.37
C ALA A 29 -3.24 9.40 -6.78
N LEU A 30 -2.20 9.20 -5.96
CA LEU A 30 -1.42 10.30 -5.39
C LEU A 30 -0.69 11.10 -6.47
N VAL A 31 -0.05 10.43 -7.44
CA VAL A 31 0.63 11.10 -8.55
C VAL A 31 -0.35 11.92 -9.39
N VAL A 32 -1.51 11.34 -9.75
CA VAL A 32 -2.56 12.04 -10.48
C VAL A 32 -3.08 13.24 -9.70
N TYR A 33 -3.29 13.07 -8.38
CA TYR A 33 -3.71 14.15 -7.49
C TYR A 33 -2.70 15.30 -7.46
N LEU A 34 -1.41 14.99 -7.30
CA LEU A 34 -0.35 16.00 -7.24
C LEU A 34 -0.17 16.73 -8.57
N ILE A 35 -0.12 16.00 -9.69
CA ILE A 35 0.01 16.59 -11.02
C ILE A 35 -1.21 17.42 -11.37
N GLY A 36 -2.41 16.89 -11.13
CA GLY A 36 -3.66 17.63 -11.36
C GLY A 36 -3.71 18.90 -10.52
N SER A 37 -3.33 18.82 -9.25
CA SER A 37 -3.31 20.00 -8.36
C SER A 37 -2.29 21.04 -8.82
N LEU A 38 -1.12 20.60 -9.27
CA LEU A 38 -0.14 21.48 -9.90
C LEU A 38 -0.77 22.20 -11.11
N LEU A 39 -1.27 21.45 -12.09
CA LEU A 39 -1.72 22.03 -13.35
C LEU A 39 -2.99 22.86 -13.24
N LEU A 40 -3.95 22.46 -12.40
CA LEU A 40 -5.32 22.97 -12.43
C LEU A 40 -5.70 23.79 -11.19
N SER A 41 -5.21 23.45 -9.99
CA SER A 41 -5.54 24.17 -8.75
C SER A 41 -4.44 25.13 -8.27
N GLY A 42 -3.57 25.61 -9.17
CA GLY A 42 -2.53 26.55 -8.78
C GLY A 42 -1.45 25.96 -7.88
N GLY A 43 -1.28 24.62 -7.88
CA GLY A 43 -0.41 23.91 -6.95
C GLY A 43 -1.00 23.70 -5.55
N GLN A 44 -2.27 24.06 -5.32
CA GLN A 44 -2.92 23.90 -4.03
C GLN A 44 -3.34 22.43 -3.82
N VAL A 45 -2.70 21.78 -2.84
CA VAL A 45 -2.94 20.37 -2.44
C VAL A 45 -3.57 20.24 -1.05
N SER A 46 -3.87 21.36 -0.39
CA SER A 46 -4.63 21.37 0.87
C SER A 46 -5.37 22.70 1.02
N ALA A 47 -6.46 22.70 1.79
CA ALA A 47 -7.25 23.91 2.02
C ALA A 47 -6.49 25.03 2.74
N SER A 48 -5.43 24.69 3.48
CA SER A 48 -4.58 25.63 4.20
C SER A 48 -3.38 26.14 3.41
N MET A 49 -3.18 25.66 2.18
CA MET A 49 -2.06 26.06 1.34
C MET A 49 -2.49 27.15 0.37
N ASP A 50 -1.73 28.23 0.29
CA ASP A 50 -1.94 29.26 -0.73
C ASP A 50 -1.57 28.75 -2.12
N THR A 51 -2.30 29.22 -3.13
CA THR A 51 -1.99 28.97 -4.54
C THR A 51 -0.67 29.63 -4.92
N LYS A 52 0.09 28.98 -5.80
CA LYS A 52 1.37 29.47 -6.33
C LYS A 52 1.18 30.30 -7.60
N TRP A 53 0.12 30.01 -8.33
CA TRP A 53 -0.35 30.75 -9.50
C TRP A 53 -1.88 30.71 -9.55
N ASP A 54 -2.45 31.48 -10.46
CA ASP A 54 -3.90 31.58 -10.61
C ASP A 54 -4.51 30.21 -10.96
N PRO A 55 -5.45 29.69 -10.15
CA PRO A 55 -6.03 28.38 -10.38
C PRO A 55 -7.03 28.43 -11.54
N VAL A 56 -6.97 27.43 -12.42
CA VAL A 56 -7.99 27.21 -13.47
C VAL A 56 -9.26 26.63 -12.86
N ILE A 57 -9.09 25.73 -11.89
CA ILE A 57 -10.18 25.09 -11.14
C ILE A 57 -9.91 25.27 -9.64
N PRO A 58 -10.86 25.80 -8.87
CA PRO A 58 -10.68 25.99 -7.44
C PRO A 58 -10.57 24.65 -6.70
N TYR A 59 -9.78 24.64 -5.63
CA TYR A 59 -9.69 23.49 -4.72
C TYR A 59 -11.03 23.22 -4.01
N PRO A 60 -11.41 21.95 -3.74
CA PRO A 60 -10.69 20.72 -4.08
C PRO A 60 -10.93 20.26 -5.52
N LEU A 61 -9.83 19.95 -6.22
CA LEU A 61 -9.88 19.43 -7.59
C LEU A 61 -10.45 18.00 -7.66
N PHE A 62 -10.05 17.15 -6.72
CA PHE A 62 -10.55 15.78 -6.58
C PHE A 62 -10.98 15.53 -5.13
N PRO A 63 -12.22 15.13 -4.87
CA PRO A 63 -12.60 14.62 -3.55
C PRO A 63 -11.91 13.25 -3.36
N VAL A 64 -10.99 13.14 -2.40
CA VAL A 64 -10.31 11.89 -2.09
C VAL A 64 -11.26 11.01 -1.27
N PRO A 65 -11.75 9.87 -1.79
CA PRO A 65 -12.70 9.04 -1.06
C PRO A 65 -11.95 8.14 -0.07
N THR A 66 -11.75 8.61 1.16
CA THR A 66 -11.02 7.87 2.22
C THR A 66 -11.54 6.45 2.43
N ALA A 67 -12.86 6.23 2.30
CA ALA A 67 -13.45 4.90 2.39
C ALA A 67 -12.87 3.91 1.35
N ILE A 68 -12.57 4.37 0.13
CA ILE A 68 -11.98 3.53 -0.92
C ILE A 68 -10.53 3.18 -0.56
N LEU A 69 -9.74 4.16 -0.12
CA LEU A 69 -8.34 3.92 0.29
C LEU A 69 -8.26 2.94 1.47
N VAL A 70 -9.16 3.08 2.45
CA VAL A 70 -9.27 2.15 3.59
C VAL A 70 -9.69 0.76 3.12
N GLY A 71 -10.65 0.64 2.20
CA GLY A 71 -11.06 -0.64 1.62
C GLY A 71 -9.92 -1.35 0.89
N LEU A 72 -9.17 -0.63 0.05
CA LEU A 72 -7.99 -1.16 -0.63
C LEU A 72 -6.91 -1.59 0.37
N ALA A 73 -6.69 -0.82 1.44
CA ALA A 73 -5.75 -1.16 2.49
C ALA A 73 -6.16 -2.45 3.22
N ALA A 74 -7.44 -2.58 3.59
CA ALA A 74 -7.98 -3.75 4.27
C ALA A 74 -7.82 -5.02 3.42
N ILE A 75 -8.19 -4.95 2.13
CA ILE A 75 -7.99 -6.07 1.18
C ILE A 75 -6.50 -6.43 1.09
N SER A 76 -5.62 -5.42 0.99
CA SER A 76 -4.18 -5.64 0.94
C SER A 76 -3.63 -6.29 2.21
N ALA A 77 -4.13 -5.92 3.38
CA ALA A 77 -3.72 -6.53 4.64
C ALA A 77 -4.14 -8.00 4.74
N VAL A 78 -5.37 -8.33 4.33
CA VAL A 78 -5.87 -9.71 4.27
C VAL A 78 -5.01 -10.55 3.33
N LEU A 79 -4.73 -10.05 2.12
CA LEU A 79 -3.87 -10.75 1.17
C LEU A 79 -2.44 -10.92 1.69
N ALA A 80 -1.87 -9.89 2.33
CA ALA A 80 -0.55 -9.96 2.96
C ALA A 80 -0.50 -11.03 4.06
N LEU A 81 -1.53 -11.11 4.90
CA LEU A 81 -1.65 -12.14 5.93
C LEU A 81 -1.69 -13.55 5.32
N ILE A 82 -2.50 -13.76 4.29
CA ILE A 82 -2.58 -15.04 3.57
C ILE A 82 -1.21 -15.43 3.02
N VAL A 83 -0.50 -14.51 2.37
CA VAL A 83 0.85 -14.74 1.82
C VAL A 83 1.86 -15.04 2.92
N ALA A 84 1.81 -14.34 4.05
CA ALA A 84 2.72 -14.55 5.17
C ALA A 84 2.50 -15.92 5.85
N VAL A 85 1.24 -16.30 6.09
CA VAL A 85 0.89 -17.58 6.75
C VAL A 85 1.11 -18.78 5.85
N SER A 86 0.92 -18.63 4.54
CA SER A 86 1.12 -19.71 3.55
C SER A 86 2.56 -19.92 3.13
N ALA A 87 3.50 -19.10 3.62
CA ALA A 87 4.90 -19.10 3.23
C ALA A 87 5.58 -20.47 3.38
N ARG A 88 6.12 -21.02 2.29
CA ARG A 88 6.94 -22.24 2.31
C ARG A 88 8.42 -21.92 2.15
N ALA A 89 9.27 -22.89 2.48
CA ALA A 89 10.71 -22.77 2.24
C ALA A 89 10.95 -22.65 0.72
N GLY A 90 11.64 -21.59 0.30
CA GLY A 90 11.90 -21.27 -1.12
C GLY A 90 11.04 -20.16 -1.73
N ASP A 91 10.00 -19.65 -1.05
CA ASP A 91 9.09 -18.62 -1.61
C ASP A 91 9.60 -17.17 -1.44
N GLU A 92 10.81 -16.99 -0.91
CA GLU A 92 11.39 -15.70 -0.51
C GLU A 92 11.38 -14.65 -1.63
N LEU A 93 11.74 -15.07 -2.86
CA LEU A 93 11.86 -14.17 -4.00
C LEU A 93 10.48 -13.63 -4.45
N GLY A 94 9.45 -14.47 -4.39
CA GLY A 94 8.08 -14.10 -4.74
C GLY A 94 7.49 -13.09 -3.75
N GLN A 95 7.74 -13.29 -2.45
CA GLN A 95 7.29 -12.41 -1.38
C GLN A 95 8.03 -11.07 -1.37
N ARG A 96 9.35 -11.07 -1.61
CA ARG A 96 10.13 -9.82 -1.73
C ARG A 96 9.63 -8.92 -2.85
N GLY A 97 9.14 -9.49 -3.94
CA GLY A 97 8.54 -8.73 -5.04
C GLY A 97 7.27 -7.95 -4.67
N LEU A 98 6.65 -8.23 -3.53
CA LEU A 98 5.46 -7.52 -3.05
C LEU A 98 5.79 -6.34 -2.13
N LEU A 99 6.98 -6.32 -1.53
CA LEU A 99 7.39 -5.28 -0.58
C LEU A 99 7.40 -3.88 -1.20
N GLY A 100 7.89 -3.75 -2.44
CA GLY A 100 7.98 -2.48 -3.15
C GLY A 100 6.61 -1.82 -3.36
N PRO A 101 5.65 -2.49 -4.02
CA PRO A 101 4.29 -1.98 -4.18
C PRO A 101 3.59 -1.67 -2.84
N THR A 102 3.72 -2.52 -1.82
CA THR A 102 3.12 -2.26 -0.50
C THR A 102 3.74 -1.04 0.19
N ALA A 103 5.06 -0.87 0.11
CA ALA A 103 5.73 0.31 0.64
C ALA A 103 5.30 1.59 -0.09
N ALA A 104 5.17 1.55 -1.42
CA ALA A 104 4.65 2.68 -2.19
C ALA A 104 3.20 3.02 -1.79
N ALA A 105 2.35 2.01 -1.60
CA ALA A 105 0.98 2.20 -1.11
C ALA A 105 0.94 2.83 0.29
N MET A 106 1.79 2.35 1.20
CA MET A 106 1.94 2.90 2.55
C MET A 106 2.34 4.38 2.51
N VAL A 107 3.42 4.71 1.81
CA VAL A 107 3.89 6.11 1.67
C VAL A 107 2.82 6.99 1.04
N SER A 108 2.08 6.47 0.06
CA SER A 108 1.02 7.22 -0.59
C SER A 108 -0.16 7.49 0.34
N ALA A 109 -0.53 6.50 1.16
CA ALA A 109 -1.56 6.66 2.17
C ALA A 109 -1.16 7.71 3.22
N PHE A 110 0.10 7.71 3.68
CA PHE A 110 0.64 8.77 4.53
C PHE A 110 0.56 10.15 3.86
N GLY A 111 0.94 10.23 2.58
CA GLY A 111 0.83 11.47 1.79
C GLY A 111 -0.61 12.00 1.77
N PHE A 112 -1.59 11.14 1.47
CA PHE A 112 -3.00 11.54 1.50
C PHE A 112 -3.47 11.97 2.89
N SER A 113 -3.09 11.26 3.96
CA SER A 113 -3.47 11.63 5.34
C SER A 113 -2.97 13.03 5.74
N LEU A 114 -1.81 13.44 5.21
CA LEU A 114 -1.21 14.75 5.48
C LEU A 114 -1.77 15.86 4.60
N LEU A 115 -2.01 15.57 3.31
CA LEU A 115 -2.43 16.56 2.32
C LEU A 115 -3.94 16.84 2.38
N VAL A 116 -4.75 15.79 2.60
CA VAL A 116 -6.22 15.87 2.54
C VAL A 116 -6.81 15.28 3.83
N PRO A 117 -6.75 16.01 4.95
CA PRO A 117 -7.36 15.54 6.19
C PRO A 117 -8.89 15.69 6.17
N ASP A 118 -9.61 14.59 6.38
CA ASP A 118 -11.09 14.55 6.42
C ASP A 118 -11.68 15.06 7.76
N GLY A 119 -11.07 16.09 8.34
CA GLY A 119 -11.40 16.57 9.69
C GLY A 119 -10.79 15.71 10.80
N GLY A 120 -11.21 15.96 12.04
CA GLY A 120 -10.68 15.31 13.24
C GLY A 120 -10.06 16.28 14.25
N THR A 121 -9.28 15.75 15.18
CA THR A 121 -8.62 16.53 16.23
C THR A 121 -7.30 17.10 15.73
N ARG A 122 -7.16 18.43 15.77
CA ARG A 122 -5.92 19.12 15.41
C ARG A 122 -4.95 19.10 16.60
N SER A 123 -3.72 18.66 16.36
CA SER A 123 -2.61 18.73 17.32
C SER A 123 -1.39 19.30 16.60
N GLY A 124 -1.06 20.56 16.89
CA GLY A 124 -0.08 21.32 16.13
C GLY A 124 -0.48 21.48 14.65
N ASP A 125 0.42 21.10 13.75
CA ASP A 125 0.24 21.17 12.29
C ASP A 125 -0.45 19.93 11.72
N THR A 126 -0.68 18.89 12.52
CA THR A 126 -1.25 17.62 12.07
C THR A 126 -2.70 17.48 12.52
N VAL A 127 -3.54 16.92 11.65
CA VAL A 127 -4.92 16.55 11.96
C VAL A 127 -5.00 15.03 12.12
N PHE A 128 -5.45 14.56 13.29
CA PHE A 128 -5.64 13.15 13.59
C PHE A 128 -7.10 12.75 13.41
N GLY A 129 -7.36 11.65 12.70
CA GLY A 129 -8.69 11.22 12.33
C GLY A 129 -8.68 9.95 11.48
N GLN A 130 -9.82 9.65 10.84
CA GLN A 130 -10.02 8.43 10.05
C GLN A 130 -9.11 8.33 8.81
N GLN A 131 -8.61 9.46 8.31
CA GLN A 131 -7.67 9.55 7.19
C GLN A 131 -6.38 8.74 7.41
N TRP A 132 -6.00 8.45 8.66
CA TRP A 132 -4.80 7.69 9.00
C TRP A 132 -4.99 6.17 8.92
N VAL A 133 -6.24 5.69 8.91
CA VAL A 133 -6.55 4.25 8.98
C VAL A 133 -5.89 3.49 7.84
N ALA A 134 -5.97 4.00 6.61
CA ALA A 134 -5.33 3.35 5.46
C ALA A 134 -3.81 3.25 5.62
N ALA A 135 -3.15 4.30 6.12
CA ALA A 135 -1.70 4.31 6.35
C ALA A 135 -1.29 3.28 7.40
N VAL A 136 -2.03 3.21 8.52
CA VAL A 136 -1.81 2.21 9.58
C VAL A 136 -1.98 0.79 9.04
N VAL A 137 -3.04 0.54 8.25
CA VAL A 137 -3.32 -0.78 7.69
C VAL A 137 -2.27 -1.20 6.66
N TYR A 138 -1.83 -0.29 5.78
CA TYR A 138 -0.73 -0.58 4.84
C TYR A 138 0.61 -0.82 5.57
N THR A 139 0.86 -0.10 6.67
CA THR A 139 2.03 -0.34 7.53
C THR A 139 1.98 -1.75 8.12
N ALA A 140 0.83 -2.16 8.68
CA ALA A 140 0.64 -3.51 9.20
C ALA A 140 0.82 -4.58 8.10
N ALA A 141 0.27 -4.34 6.90
CA ALA A 141 0.45 -5.24 5.76
C ALA A 141 1.94 -5.39 5.37
N LEU A 142 2.70 -4.29 5.36
CA LEU A 142 4.14 -4.33 5.08
C LEU A 142 4.90 -5.11 6.15
N VAL A 143 4.60 -4.90 7.44
CA VAL A 143 5.21 -5.65 8.54
C VAL A 143 4.92 -7.16 8.41
N LEU A 144 3.68 -7.53 8.10
CA LEU A 144 3.31 -8.94 7.88
C LEU A 144 4.12 -9.58 6.75
N LEU A 145 4.31 -8.86 5.62
CA LEU A 145 5.13 -9.36 4.52
C LEU A 145 6.60 -9.49 4.92
N LEU A 146 7.16 -8.53 5.66
CA LEU A 146 8.54 -8.60 6.16
C LEU A 146 8.73 -9.82 7.07
N VAL A 147 7.79 -10.07 7.99
CA VAL A 147 7.80 -11.26 8.86
C VAL A 147 7.68 -12.54 8.03
N GLY A 148 6.81 -12.57 7.01
CA GLY A 148 6.68 -13.70 6.09
C GLY A 148 7.98 -14.03 5.35
N VAL A 149 8.67 -13.00 4.84
CA VAL A 149 9.98 -13.13 4.17
C VAL A 149 11.05 -13.63 5.15
N ALA A 150 11.09 -13.09 6.38
CA ALA A 150 12.05 -13.52 7.39
C ALA A 150 11.82 -14.99 7.79
N ALA A 151 10.56 -15.39 7.99
CA ALA A 151 10.18 -16.75 8.35
C ALA A 151 10.50 -17.76 7.23
N SER A 152 10.20 -17.43 5.97
CA SER A 152 10.54 -18.28 4.83
C SER A 152 12.05 -18.45 4.68
N THR A 153 12.82 -17.36 4.82
CA THR A 153 14.29 -17.37 4.81
C THR A 153 14.87 -18.26 5.93
N ALA A 154 14.36 -18.12 7.15
CA ALA A 154 14.80 -18.93 8.29
C ALA A 154 14.52 -20.43 8.06
N LYS A 155 13.35 -20.76 7.49
CA LYS A 155 12.97 -22.15 7.17
C LYS A 155 13.83 -22.75 6.06
N SER A 156 14.15 -21.98 5.02
CA SER A 156 15.06 -22.41 3.94
C SER A 156 16.47 -22.70 4.47
N ARG A 157 17.01 -21.85 5.35
CA ARG A 157 18.32 -22.05 5.98
C ARG A 157 18.37 -23.32 6.83
N ARG A 158 17.34 -23.57 7.64
CA ARG A 158 17.26 -24.78 8.48
C ARG A 158 17.25 -26.07 7.66
N ARG A 159 16.59 -26.10 6.51
CA ARG A 159 16.60 -27.27 5.62
C ARG A 159 17.98 -27.54 5.02
N ARG A 160 18.65 -26.50 4.51
CA ARG A 160 20.00 -26.63 3.95
C ARG A 160 21.03 -27.11 4.98
N GLY A 161 20.89 -26.74 6.24
CA GLY A 161 21.76 -27.22 7.33
C GLY A 161 21.42 -28.60 7.87
N ALA A 162 20.26 -29.18 7.52
CA ALA A 162 19.91 -30.56 7.86
C ALA A 162 20.30 -31.56 6.75
N ASP A 163 20.48 -31.06 5.52
CA ASP A 163 20.90 -31.84 4.36
C ASP A 163 22.44 -31.84 4.15
N ALA A 164 23.20 -31.18 5.04
CA ALA A 164 24.66 -31.06 5.03
C ALA A 164 25.27 -31.84 6.20
#